data_AF-A0A1Y2FL39-F1
#
_entry.id   AF-A0A1Y2FL39-F1
#
_cell.length_a   1.000
_cell.length_b   1.000
_cell.length_c   1.000
_cell.angle_alpha   90.00
_cell.angle_beta   90.00
_cell.angle_gamma   90.00
#
_symmetry.space_group_name_H-M   'P 1'
#
loop_
_entity.id
_entity.type
_entity.pdbx_description
1 polymer ?
#
loop_
_entity_poly.entity_id
_entity_poly.type
_entity_poly.pdbx_seq_one_letter_code
_entity_poly.pdbx_strand_id
1 'polypeptide(L)' 'MAHDETNSLGPGDVVRIEACRPMSARKRFAVAELLQKSKISNGAPAKPREQETKTETNAI' A
#
# COMPACT_ATOMS: atom_id res chain seq x y z
N MET A 1 -1.41 15.93 0.17
CA MET A 1 -0.81 14.70 0.75
C MET A 1 -1.61 13.49 0.30
N ALA A 2 -0.94 12.37 0.05
CA ALA A 2 -1.59 11.11 -0.33
C ALA A 2 -1.98 10.28 0.91
N HIS A 3 -3.08 9.53 0.81
CA HIS A 3 -3.48 8.53 1.79
C HIS A 3 -3.12 7.13 1.28
N ASP A 4 -2.44 6.35 2.11
CA ASP A 4 -2.27 4.91 1.96
C ASP A 4 -3.14 4.23 3.02
N GLU A 5 -4.08 3.40 2.59
CA GLU A 5 -5.05 2.71 3.45
C GLU A 5 -4.41 1.52 4.19
N THR A 6 -3.43 0.87 3.55
CA THR A 6 -2.81 -0.36 4.06
C THR A 6 -1.52 -0.09 4.82
N ASN A 7 -0.99 1.14 4.73
CA ASN A 7 0.29 1.56 5.30
C ASN A 7 1.43 0.60 4.91
N SER A 8 1.40 0.12 3.66
CA SER A 8 2.31 -0.91 3.13
C SER A 8 3.49 -0.30 2.35
N LEU A 9 3.48 1.03 2.18
CA LEU A 9 4.49 1.75 1.43
C LEU A 9 5.63 2.26 2.32
N GLY A 10 6.85 2.13 1.81
CA GLY A 10 8.06 2.59 2.47
C GLY A 10 8.65 3.84 1.82
N PRO A 11 9.58 4.53 2.50
CA PRO A 11 10.34 5.62 1.91
C PRO A 11 11.07 5.20 0.63
N GLY A 12 10.91 5.99 -0.43
CA GLY A 12 11.54 5.75 -1.73
C GLY A 12 10.73 4.87 -2.70
N ASP A 13 9.54 4.39 -2.30
CA ASP A 13 8.61 3.75 -3.22
C ASP A 13 8.03 4.78 -4.21
N VAL A 14 7.91 4.37 -5.48
CA VAL A 14 7.27 5.18 -6.53
C VAL A 14 5.85 4.66 -6.74
N VAL A 15 4.87 5.54 -6.55
CA VAL A 15 3.45 5.20 -6.57
C VAL A 15 2.67 6.11 -7.49
N ARG A 16 1.60 5.56 -8.09
CA ARG A 16 0.57 6.33 -8.79
C ARG A 16 -0.45 6.81 -7.75
N ILE A 17 -0.71 8.11 -7.76
CA ILE A 17 -1.75 8.72 -6.92
C ILE A 17 -2.92 9.18 -7.78
N GLU A 18 -4.11 9.20 -7.20
CA GLU A 18 -5.32 9.73 -7.83
C GLU A 18 -6.02 10.72 -6.91
N ALA A 19 -6.79 11.64 -7.50
CA ALA A 19 -7.61 12.57 -6.74
C ALA A 19 -8.77 11.81 -6.09
N CYS A 20 -9.01 12.07 -4.81
CA CYS A 20 -10.07 11.41 -4.05
C CYS A 20 -10.86 12.43 -3.22
N ARG A 21 -11.93 11.97 -2.55
CA ARG A 21 -12.68 12.80 -1.61
C ARG A 21 -11.76 13.36 -0.51
N PRO A 22 -12.05 14.54 0.06
CA PRO A 22 -11.29 15.05 1.21
C PRO A 22 -11.26 14.04 2.37
N MET A 23 -10.06 13.61 2.75
CA MET A 23 -9.88 12.64 3.85
C MET A 23 -9.40 13.28 5.15
N SER A 24 -8.78 14.47 5.08
CA SER A 24 -8.33 15.26 6.24
C SER A 24 -8.14 16.71 5.80
N ALA A 25 -7.53 17.60 6.60
CA ALA A 25 -7.29 19.00 6.22
C ALA A 25 -6.51 19.13 4.89
N ARG A 26 -5.49 18.29 4.67
CA ARG A 26 -4.58 18.36 3.50
C ARG A 26 -4.49 17.08 2.64
N LYS A 27 -5.21 16.02 3.02
CA LYS A 27 -5.24 14.76 2.27
C LYS A 27 -6.39 14.81 1.25
N ARG A 28 -6.04 14.88 -0.03
CA ARG A 28 -6.95 15.00 -1.20
C ARG A 28 -6.62 13.98 -2.31
N PHE A 29 -5.60 13.17 -2.07
CA PHE A 29 -5.13 12.17 -3.02
C PHE A 29 -5.04 10.84 -2.28
N ALA A 30 -5.30 9.74 -2.98
CA ALA A 30 -5.11 8.38 -2.50
C ALA A 30 -4.04 7.69 -3.35
N VAL A 31 -3.33 6.72 -2.76
CA VAL A 31 -2.45 5.82 -3.50
C VAL A 31 -3.33 4.83 -4.25
N ALA A 32 -3.17 4.79 -5.58
CA ALA A 32 -3.92 3.88 -6.44
C ALA A 32 -3.11 2.62 -6.79
N GLU A 33 -1.79 2.77 -6.99
CA GLU A 33 -0.94 1.65 -7.42
C GLU A 33 0.53 1.89 -7.07
N LEU A 34 1.26 0.81 -6.78
CA LEU A 34 2.71 0.83 -6.62
C LEU A 34 3.40 0.50 -7.95
N LEU A 35 4.18 1.45 -8.48
CA LEU A 35 4.88 1.30 -9.75
C LEU A 35 6.29 0.71 -9.57
N GLN A 36 7.00 1.12 -8.51
CA GLN A 36 8.35 0.64 -8.24
C GLN A 36 8.64 0.61 -6.75
N LYS A 37 9.15 -0.52 -6.24
CA LYS A 37 9.70 -0.60 -4.88
C LYS A 37 11.04 0.10 -4.77
N SER A 38 11.27 0.71 -3.61
CA SER A 38 12.53 1.36 -3.26
C SER A 38 13.71 0.39 -3.37
N LYS A 39 14.80 0.85 -3.99
CA LYS A 39 16.09 0.12 -4.08
C LYS A 39 17.02 0.42 -2.90
N ILE A 40 16.60 1.30 -1.98
CA ILE A 40 17.46 1.89 -0.95
C ILE A 40 17.73 0.91 0.21
N SER A 41 17.15 -0.28 0.20
CA SER A 41 17.45 -1.30 1.21
C SER A 41 18.85 -1.90 0.99
N ASN A 42 19.84 -1.40 1.73
CA ASN A 42 21.13 -2.08 1.95
C ASN A 42 20.99 -3.36 2.81
N GLY A 43 19.82 -4.00 2.84
CA GLY A 43 19.53 -5.21 3.60
C GLY A 43 18.19 -5.79 3.17
N ALA A 44 18.25 -7.00 2.60
CA ALA A 44 17.20 -7.96 2.23
C ALA A 44 15.81 -7.44 1.79
N PRO A 45 15.25 -7.93 0.66
CA PRO A 45 13.90 -7.57 0.25
C PRO A 45 12.89 -7.99 1.33
N ALA A 46 12.19 -7.02 1.92
CA ALA A 46 11.10 -7.27 2.84
C ALA A 46 10.01 -8.06 2.09
N LYS A 47 9.77 -9.31 2.53
CA LYS A 47 8.85 -10.24 1.88
C LYS A 47 7.46 -9.61 1.65
N PRO A 48 6.79 -9.91 0.53
CA PRO A 48 5.41 -9.49 0.32
C PRO A 48 4.58 -10.07 1.47
N ARG A 49 3.93 -9.19 2.22
CA ARG A 49 2.98 -9.57 3.26
C ARG A 49 1.76 -10.15 2.55
N GLU A 50 1.73 -11.47 2.40
CA GLU A 50 0.58 -12.23 1.91
C GLU A 50 -0.65 -11.80 2.70
N GLN A 51 -1.64 -11.27 1.99
CA GLN A 51 -2.95 -11.00 2.56
C GLN A 51 -3.61 -12.34 2.83
N GLU A 52 -3.80 -12.67 4.11
CA GLU A 52 -4.53 -13.85 4.57
C GLU A 52 -5.90 -13.93 3.88
N THR A 53 -6.06 -14.87 2.95
CA THR A 53 -7.37 -15.27 2.45
C THR A 53 -8.11 -15.97 3.59
N LYS A 54 -9.04 -15.24 4.22
CA LYS A 54 -9.88 -15.77 5.30
C LYS A 54 -10.71 -16.95 4.78
N THR A 55 -10.53 -18.08 5.47
CA THR A 55 -11.38 -19.25 5.72
C THR A 55 -12.74 -19.31 5.02
N GLU A 56 -12.98 -20.39 4.26
CA GLU A 56 -14.32 -20.93 4.04
C GLU A 56 -14.32 -22.41 4.46
N THR A 57 -14.89 -22.67 5.65
CA THR A 57 -15.16 -24.00 6.17
C THR A 57 -16.41 -24.53 5.48
N ASN A 58 -16.34 -25.63 4.74
CA ASN A 58 -17.52 -26.40 4.37
C ASN A 58 -17.47 -27.79 5.02
N ALA A 59 -18.43 -27.98 5.92
CA ALA A 59 -18.75 -29.23 6.59
C ALA A 59 -19.61 -30.12 5.69
N ILE A 60 -19.35 -31.44 5.72
CA ILE A 60 -20.33 -32.50 5.46
C ILE A 60 -20.12 -33.56 6.53
#